data_AF-A0A7Y1XQ73-F1
#
_entry.id   AF-A0A7Y1XQ73-F1
#
_cell.length_a   1.000
_cell.length_b   1.000
_cell.length_c   1.000
_cell.angle_alpha   90.00
_cell.angle_beta   90.00
_cell.angle_gamma   90.00
#
_symmetry.space_group_name_H-M   'P 1'
#
loop_
_entity.id
_entity.type
_entity.pdbx_description
1 polymer ?
#
loop_
_entity_poly.entity_id
_entity_poly.type
_entity_poly.pdbx_seq_one_letter_code
_entity_poly.pdbx_strand_id
1 'polypeptide(L)' 'MQNHIVAFELAGRTLWAKVNATSVDEILAVAPEVDVHDNPPAHMTEEAIRFVEDQPEMSASHGLVDQILDGWVGRLAS' A
#
# COMPACT_ATOMS: atom_id res chain seq x y z
N MET A 1 -3.29 -8.44 -14.31
CA MET A 1 -3.12 -8.27 -12.86
C MET A 1 -1.63 -8.22 -12.58
N GLN A 2 -1.19 -7.13 -11.97
CA GLN A 2 0.19 -6.76 -11.67
C GLN A 2 0.27 -6.22 -10.25
N ASN A 3 1.44 -6.38 -9.62
CA ASN A 3 1.70 -5.86 -8.30
C ASN A 3 2.13 -4.40 -8.39
N HIS A 4 1.52 -3.57 -7.55
CA HIS A 4 1.83 -2.17 -7.36
C HIS A 4 2.11 -1.94 -5.87
N ILE A 5 3.04 -1.05 -5.60
CA ILE A 5 3.32 -0.54 -4.26
C ILE A 5 2.55 0.77 -4.13
N VAL A 6 1.76 0.89 -3.08
CA VAL A 6 1.05 2.14 -2.78
C VAL A 6 1.66 2.78 -1.55
N ALA A 7 1.81 4.10 -1.61
CA ALA A 7 2.20 4.95 -0.49
C ALA A 7 1.08 5.94 -0.17
N PHE A 8 0.82 6.16 1.11
CA PHE A 8 -0.11 7.20 1.55
C PHE A 8 0.34 7.80 2.89
N GLU A 9 -0.03 9.04 3.13
CA GLU A 9 0.33 9.75 4.36
C GLU A 9 -0.74 9.57 5.44
N LEU A 10 -0.35 9.10 6.61
CA LEU A 10 -1.20 9.02 7.79
C LEU A 10 -0.50 9.66 8.98
N ALA A 11 -1.11 10.71 9.55
CA ALA A 11 -0.60 11.43 10.72
C ALA A 11 0.88 11.84 10.61
N GLY A 12 1.30 12.33 9.43
CA GLY A 12 2.67 12.75 9.16
C GLY A 12 3.68 11.61 8.94
N ARG A 13 3.20 10.39 8.66
CA ARG A 13 4.02 9.22 8.33
C ARG A 13 3.61 8.63 6.99
N THR A 14 4.59 8.23 6.19
CA THR A 14 4.33 7.50 4.93
C THR A 14 4.17 6.02 5.23
N LEU A 15 3.04 5.46 4.80
CA LEU A 15 2.72 4.04 4.94
C LEU A 15 2.82 3.38 3.58
N TRP A 16 3.38 2.18 3.54
CA TRP A 16 3.60 1.42 2.30
C TRP A 16 2.79 0.12 2.33
N ALA A 17 2.16 -0.23 1.21
CA ALA A 17 1.42 -1.47 1.05
C ALA A 17 1.61 -2.06 -0.35
N LYS A 18 1.41 -3.38 -0.48
CA LYS A 18 1.46 -4.11 -1.75
C LYS A 18 0.06 -4.46 -2.23
N VAL A 19 -0.27 -4.05 -3.45
CA VAL A 19 -1.60 -4.16 -4.05
C VAL A 19 -1.50 -4.91 -5.36
N ASN A 20 -2.46 -5.79 -5.64
CA ASN A 20 -2.61 -6.43 -6.94
C ASN A 20 -3.80 -5.81 -7.67
N ALA A 21 -3.54 -5.20 -8.83
CA ALA A 21 -4.53 -4.51 -9.65
C ALA A 21 -4.31 -4.78 -11.15
N THR A 22 -5.28 -4.45 -12.00
CA THR A 22 -5.11 -4.55 -13.45
C THR A 22 -4.30 -3.38 -14.00
N SER A 23 -4.45 -2.20 -13.40
CA SER A 23 -3.77 -0.95 -13.80
C SER A 23 -3.69 0.05 -12.64
N VAL A 24 -2.80 1.04 -12.75
CA VAL A 24 -2.73 2.17 -11.81
C VAL A 24 -4.04 2.96 -11.77
N ASP A 25 -4.70 3.14 -12.91
CA ASP A 25 -5.97 3.88 -12.99
C ASP A 25 -7.08 3.23 -12.14
N GLU A 26 -7.06 1.91 -12.00
CA GLU A 26 -8.00 1.17 -11.14
C GLU A 26 -7.77 1.48 -9.65
N ILE A 27 -6.51 1.60 -9.24
CA ILE A 27 -6.14 1.98 -7.87
C ILE A 27 -6.55 3.42 -7.61
N LEU A 28 -6.19 4.34 -8.51
CA LEU A 28 -6.49 5.77 -8.37
C LEU A 28 -7.99 6.08 -8.45
N ALA A 29 -8.78 5.25 -9.14
CA ALA A 29 -10.24 5.37 -9.15
C ALA A 29 -10.87 5.07 -7.79
N VAL A 30 -10.23 4.25 -6.95
CA VAL A 30 -10.71 3.86 -5.61
C VAL A 30 -10.06 4.72 -4.51
N ALA A 31 -8.78 5.05 -4.65
CA ALA A 31 -7.99 5.81 -3.69
C ALA A 31 -7.12 6.85 -4.42
N PRO A 32 -7.69 7.97 -4.86
CA PRO A 32 -6.98 8.97 -5.67
C PRO A 32 -5.88 9.72 -4.90
N GLU A 33 -5.88 9.66 -3.57
CA GLU A 33 -4.90 10.29 -2.70
C GLU A 33 -3.61 9.49 -2.46
N VAL A 34 -3.49 8.28 -3.03
CA VAL A 34 -2.30 7.43 -2.84
C VAL A 34 -1.30 7.60 -3.98
N ASP A 35 -0.01 7.55 -3.64
CA ASP A 35 1.06 7.44 -4.61
C ASP A 35 1.21 5.97 -5.02
N VAL A 36 1.28 5.70 -6.32
CA VAL A 36 1.39 4.34 -6.87
C VAL A 36 2.73 4.16 -7.57
N HIS A 37 3.43 3.08 -7.24
CA HIS A 37 4.75 2.75 -7.76
C HIS A 37 4.82 1.29 -8.21
N ASP A 38 5.36 1.03 -9.41
CA ASP A 38 5.56 -0.35 -9.90
C ASP A 38 6.81 -1.02 -9.32
N ASN A 39 7.75 -0.22 -8.81
CA ASN A 39 8.99 -0.66 -8.19
C ASN A 39 9.23 0.13 -6.90
N PRO A 40 9.97 -0.41 -5.92
CA PRO A 40 10.30 0.33 -4.70
C PRO A 40 11.03 1.64 -5.02
N PRO A 41 10.52 2.80 -4.53
CA PRO A 41 11.22 4.07 -4.72
C PRO A 41 12.62 4.08 -4.11
N ALA A 42 13.54 4.83 -4.72
CA ALA A 42 14.94 4.89 -4.32
C ALA A 42 15.19 5.38 -2.88
N HIS A 43 14.20 6.06 -2.27
CA HIS A 43 14.26 6.55 -0.89
C HIS A 43 13.68 5.55 0.13
N MET A 44 13.13 4.42 -0.31
CA MET A 44 12.74 3.35 0.60
C MET A 44 13.97 2.71 1.23
N THR A 45 13.89 2.43 2.52
CA THR A 45 14.90 1.65 3.23
C THR A 45 14.77 0.17 2.88
N GLU A 46 15.86 -0.59 2.96
CA GLU A 46 15.82 -2.05 2.74
C GLU A 46 14.81 -2.76 3.64
N GLU A 47 14.65 -2.30 4.89
CA GLU A 47 13.65 -2.81 5.83
C GLU A 47 12.22 -2.58 5.34
N ALA A 48 11.91 -1.39 4.81
CA ALA A 48 10.61 -1.08 4.25
C ALA A 48 10.32 -1.89 2.99
N ILE A 49 11.33 -2.11 2.15
CA ILE A 49 11.21 -2.96 0.95
C ILE A 49 10.86 -4.38 1.36
N ARG A 50 11.64 -4.98 2.27
CA ARG A 50 11.37 -6.34 2.77
C ARG A 50 10.00 -6.44 3.43
N PHE A 51 9.61 -5.42 4.18
CA PHE A 51 8.28 -5.36 4.80
C PHE A 51 7.15 -5.39 3.77
N VAL A 52 7.26 -4.62 2.68
CA VAL A 52 6.25 -4.60 1.60
C VAL A 52 6.28 -5.90 0.79
N GLU A 53 7.45 -6.48 0.56
CA GLU A 53 7.60 -7.74 -0.16
C GLU A 53 7.03 -8.94 0.61
N ASP A 54 7.19 -8.96 1.93
CA ASP A 54 6.69 -10.01 2.82
C ASP A 54 5.17 -9.90 3.10
N GLN A 55 4.50 -8.82 2.69
CA GLN A 55 3.05 -8.68 2.84
C GLN A 55 2.27 -9.54 1.82
N PRO A 56 1.13 -10.14 2.23
CA PRO A 56 0.23 -10.78 1.29
C PRO A 56 -0.34 -9.74 0.32
N GLU A 57 -0.46 -10.11 -0.95
CA GLU A 57 -1.05 -9.27 -1.98
C GLU A 57 -2.52 -8.99 -1.67
N MET A 58 -2.88 -7.72 -1.59
CA MET A 58 -4.28 -7.33 -1.41
C MET A 58 -4.90 -6.96 -2.76
N SER A 59 -6.09 -7.49 -3.06
CA SER A 59 -6.80 -7.15 -4.30
C SER A 59 -7.40 -5.75 -4.22
N ALA A 60 -7.20 -4.94 -5.26
CA ALA A 60 -7.81 -3.62 -5.40
C ALA A 60 -9.35 -3.71 -5.43
N SER A 61 -9.95 -3.62 -4.25
CA SER A 61 -11.40 -3.61 -4.00
C SER A 61 -11.64 -2.78 -2.73
N HIS A 62 -12.87 -2.41 -2.38
CA HIS A 62 -13.16 -1.66 -1.14
C HIS A 62 -12.46 -2.24 0.12
N GLY A 63 -12.24 -3.56 0.17
CA GLY A 63 -11.50 -4.20 1.26
C GLY A 63 -10.00 -3.87 1.33
N LEU A 64 -9.41 -3.25 0.30
CA LEU A 64 -8.01 -2.86 0.23
C LEU A 64 -7.69 -1.74 1.23
N VAL A 65 -8.51 -0.68 1.20
CA VAL A 65 -8.36 0.46 2.11
C VAL A 65 -8.70 0.03 3.54
N ASP A 66 -9.75 -0.77 3.72
CA ASP A 66 -10.15 -1.29 5.03
C ASP A 66 -9.08 -2.21 5.65
N GLN A 67 -8.44 -3.10 4.88
CA GLN A 67 -7.34 -3.94 5.38
C GLN A 67 -6.07 -3.15 5.67
N ILE A 68 -5.76 -2.15 4.85
CA ILE A 68 -4.66 -1.21 5.09
C ILE A 68 -4.91 -0.46 6.41
N LEU A 69 -6.12 0.03 6.65
CA LEU A 69 -6.45 0.73 7.90
C LEU A 69 -6.50 -0.24 9.09
N ASP A 70 -7.10 -1.42 8.97
CA ASP A 70 -7.20 -2.43 10.03
C ASP A 70 -5.83 -2.98 10.45
N GLY A 71 -4.93 -3.22 9.49
CA GLY A 71 -3.55 -3.66 9.75
C GLY A 71 -2.73 -2.62 10.52
N TRP A 72 -3.11 -1.33 10.43
CA TRP A 72 -2.48 -0.22 11.14
C TRP A 72 -3.13 0.09 12.49
N VAL A 73 -4.46 0.10 12.57
CA VAL A 73 -5.20 0.30 13.83
C VAL A 73 -4.87 -0.82 14.83
N GLY A 74 -4.77 -2.07 14.37
CA GLY A 74 -4.40 -3.20 15.23
C GLY A 74 -3.01 -3.06 15.88
N ARG A 75 -2.04 -2.42 15.20
CA ARG A 75 -0.68 -2.20 15.72
C ARG A 75 -0.52 -0.95 16.58
N LEU A 76 -1.34 0.08 16.40
CA LEU A 76 -1.34 1.27 17.26
C LEU A 76 -2.08 1.04 18.58
N ALA A 77 -3.01 0.08 18.60
CA ALA A 77 -3.76 -0.31 19.80
C ALA A 77 -3.06 -1.37 20.67
N SER A 78 -1.90 -1.89 20.23
CA SER A 78 -1.08 -2.89 20.94
C SER A 78 0.23 -2.27 21.43
#